data_AF-A0A3B9LN41-F1
#
_entry.id   AF-A0A3B9LN41-F1
#
_cell.length_a   1.000
_cell.length_b   1.000
_cell.length_c   1.000
_cell.angle_alpha   90.00
_cell.angle_beta   90.00
_cell.angle_gamma   90.00
#
_symmetry.space_group_name_H-M   'P 1'
#
loop_
_entity.id
_entity.type
_entity.pdbx_description
1 polymer ?
#
loop_
_entity_poly.entity_id
_entity_poly.type
_entity_poly.pdbx_seq_one_letter_code
_entity_poly.pdbx_strand_id
1 'polypeptide(L)'
;MSKDRMTSEASNEFATKYNDRFRRIREAATAATKELSLFRSAGSVPQEALDAEVARIAQEKLQPYGCDLVVCRMNDGVMRFLIKVQSTGREYDLIKSFFHRDDGSIPQTEV
;
A
#
# COMPACT_ATOMS: atom_id res chain seq x y z
N MET A 1 13.73 -39.32 27.28
CA MET A 1 13.96 -38.59 26.02
C MET A 1 12.65 -37.89 25.65
N SER A 2 12.61 -36.56 25.64
CA SER A 2 11.44 -35.81 25.14
C SER A 2 11.97 -34.62 24.34
N LYS A 3 12.19 -34.82 23.03
CA LYS A 3 12.74 -33.79 22.14
C LYS A 3 11.66 -33.08 21.32
N ASP A 4 10.39 -33.52 21.42
CA ASP A 4 9.30 -33.05 20.56
C ASP A 4 8.47 -31.88 21.10
N ARG A 5 8.67 -31.48 22.37
CA ARG A 5 7.85 -30.42 22.98
C ARG A 5 8.35 -28.99 22.69
N MET A 6 9.65 -28.81 22.40
CA MET A 6 10.24 -27.48 22.16
C MET A 6 10.05 -26.96 20.73
N THR A 7 9.77 -27.82 19.76
CA THR A 7 9.57 -27.40 18.36
C THR A 7 8.17 -26.85 18.11
N SER A 8 7.15 -27.33 18.82
CA SER A 8 5.76 -26.87 18.67
C SER A 8 5.51 -25.47 19.25
N GLU A 9 6.14 -25.10 20.37
CA GLU A 9 5.94 -23.78 20.98
C GLU A 9 6.64 -22.68 20.17
N ALA A 10 7.88 -22.92 19.73
CA ALA A 10 8.61 -21.99 18.89
C ALA A 10 7.88 -21.76 17.55
N SER A 11 7.49 -22.84 16.85
CA SER A 11 6.78 -22.74 15.57
C SER A 11 5.42 -22.01 15.68
N ASN A 12 4.71 -22.17 16.81
CA ASN A 12 3.45 -21.48 17.08
C ASN A 12 3.65 -19.97 17.36
N GLU A 13 4.69 -19.60 18.11
CA GLU A 13 5.01 -18.20 18.40
C GLU A 13 5.43 -17.44 17.13
N PHE A 14 6.23 -18.09 16.26
CA PHE A 14 6.59 -17.55 14.95
C PHE A 14 5.36 -17.35 14.05
N ALA A 15 4.46 -18.34 13.98
CA ALA A 15 3.22 -18.22 13.20
C ALA A 15 2.31 -17.10 13.73
N THR A 16 2.21 -16.95 15.05
CA THR A 16 1.40 -15.91 15.70
C THR A 16 1.96 -14.51 15.42
N LYS A 17 3.28 -14.33 15.56
CA LYS A 17 3.98 -13.07 15.24
C LYS A 17 3.90 -12.72 13.75
N TYR A 18 4.02 -13.72 12.88
CA TYR A 18 3.87 -13.54 11.43
C TYR A 18 2.45 -13.06 11.07
N ASN A 19 1.42 -13.68 11.64
CA ASN A 19 0.03 -13.29 11.43
C ASN A 19 -0.27 -11.88 11.98
N ASP A 20 0.28 -11.51 13.14
CA ASP A 20 0.11 -10.17 13.70
C ASP A 20 0.78 -9.10 12.81
N ARG A 21 2.00 -9.36 12.32
CA ARG A 21 2.67 -8.47 11.37
C ARG A 21 1.84 -8.29 10.10
N PHE A 22 1.33 -9.38 9.53
CA PHE A 22 0.53 -9.33 8.31
C PHE A 22 -0.79 -8.58 8.52
N ARG A 23 -1.40 -8.71 9.70
CA ARG A 23 -2.58 -7.92 10.08
C ARG A 23 -2.28 -6.42 10.10
N ARG A 24 -1.20 -6.00 10.79
CA ARG A 24 -0.80 -4.59 10.86
C ARG A 24 -0.49 -4.00 9.48
N ILE A 25 0.15 -4.78 8.62
CA ILE A 25 0.41 -4.42 7.22
C ILE A 25 -0.91 -4.18 6.46
N ARG A 26 -1.91 -5.06 6.61
CA ARG A 26 -3.23 -4.90 5.97
C ARG A 26 -3.98 -3.68 6.48
N GLU A 27 -3.89 -3.40 7.77
CA GLU A 27 -4.48 -2.21 8.41
C GLU A 27 -3.85 -0.94 7.87
N ALA A 28 -2.50 -0.87 7.84
CA ALA A 28 -1.75 0.24 7.27
C ALA A 28 -2.09 0.46 5.79
N ALA A 29 -2.15 -0.63 5.00
CA ALA A 29 -2.53 -0.57 3.60
C ALA A 29 -3.97 -0.04 3.40
N THR A 30 -4.89 -0.42 4.29
CA THR A 30 -6.27 0.07 4.25
C THR A 30 -6.36 1.55 4.63
N ALA A 31 -5.61 1.99 5.64
CA ALA A 31 -5.51 3.40 6.01
C ALA A 31 -4.93 4.25 4.87
N ALA A 32 -3.81 3.81 4.26
CA ALA A 32 -3.18 4.46 3.11
C ALA A 32 -4.15 4.56 1.92
N THR A 33 -4.91 3.49 1.64
CA THR A 33 -5.92 3.50 0.57
C THR A 33 -7.04 4.51 0.85
N LYS A 34 -7.52 4.57 2.10
CA LYS A 34 -8.60 5.48 2.50
C LYS A 34 -8.17 6.94 2.36
N GLU A 35 -6.95 7.26 2.79
CA GLU A 35 -6.40 8.62 2.72
C GLU A 35 -6.16 9.07 1.29
N LEU A 36 -5.57 8.21 0.44
CA LEU A 36 -5.46 8.50 -0.99
C LEU A 36 -6.83 8.69 -1.66
N SER A 37 -7.85 7.93 -1.24
CA SER A 37 -9.21 8.08 -1.76
C SER A 37 -9.83 9.41 -1.33
N LEU A 38 -9.64 9.83 -0.08
CA LEU A 38 -10.13 11.11 0.43
C LEU A 38 -9.43 12.29 -0.25
N PHE A 39 -8.11 12.25 -0.37
CA PHE A 39 -7.33 13.27 -1.06
C PHE A 39 -7.82 13.51 -2.49
N ARG A 40 -8.19 12.43 -3.20
CA ARG A 40 -8.72 12.49 -4.57
C ARG A 40 -10.17 12.95 -4.65
N SER A 41 -10.97 12.67 -3.63
CA SER A 41 -12.38 13.11 -3.60
C SER A 41 -12.53 14.64 -3.48
N ALA A 42 -11.44 15.36 -3.20
CA ALA A 42 -11.43 16.81 -3.05
C ALA A 42 -11.49 17.61 -4.37
N GLY A 43 -11.46 16.95 -5.54
CA GLY A 43 -11.59 17.59 -6.86
C GLY A 43 -10.40 17.30 -7.79
N SER A 44 -10.15 18.17 -8.79
CA SER A 44 -8.98 18.01 -9.67
C SER A 44 -7.71 18.24 -8.87
N VAL A 45 -6.92 17.19 -8.69
CA VAL A 45 -5.64 17.24 -7.98
C VAL A 45 -4.52 17.38 -9.01
N PRO A 46 -3.68 18.43 -8.93
CA PRO A 46 -2.48 18.52 -9.76
C PRO A 46 -1.58 17.30 -9.56
N GLN A 47 -0.94 16.83 -10.63
CA GLN A 47 -0.10 15.63 -10.56
C GLN A 47 1.01 15.74 -9.51
N GLU A 48 1.61 16.92 -9.35
CA GLU A 48 2.65 17.19 -8.35
C GLU A 48 2.13 17.01 -6.92
N ALA A 49 0.89 17.44 -6.66
CA ALA A 49 0.25 17.28 -5.35
C ALA A 49 -0.08 15.80 -5.09
N LEU A 50 -0.50 15.06 -6.12
CA LEU A 50 -0.71 13.62 -6.03
C LEU A 50 0.60 12.88 -5.75
N ASP A 51 1.69 13.24 -6.43
CA ASP A 51 2.99 12.60 -6.25
C ASP A 51 3.55 12.88 -4.84
N ALA A 52 3.39 14.11 -4.34
CA ALA A 52 3.77 14.47 -2.96
C ALA A 52 2.98 13.69 -1.92
N GLU A 53 1.66 13.54 -2.11
CA GLU A 53 0.81 12.79 -1.19
C GLU A 53 1.13 11.28 -1.21
N VAL A 54 1.39 10.73 -2.39
CA VAL A 54 1.87 9.34 -2.55
C VAL A 54 3.18 9.14 -1.80
N ALA A 55 4.15 10.04 -1.95
CA ALA A 55 5.44 9.96 -1.27
C ALA A 55 5.28 10.04 0.26
N ARG A 56 4.45 10.96 0.74
CA ARG A 56 4.15 11.11 2.17
C ARG A 56 3.52 9.84 2.75
N ILE A 57 2.50 9.29 2.09
CA ILE A 57 1.82 8.07 2.55
C ILE A 57 2.77 6.87 2.52
N ALA A 58 3.62 6.76 1.50
CA ALA A 58 4.64 5.71 1.45
C ALA A 58 5.58 5.81 2.65
N GLN A 59 6.11 7.00 2.93
CA GLN A 59 7.07 7.24 4.01
C GLN A 59 6.46 7.06 5.40
N GLU A 60 5.30 7.68 5.66
CA GLU A 60 4.72 7.73 7.00
C GLU A 60 3.97 6.45 7.37
N LYS A 61 3.33 5.79 6.40
CA LYS A 61 2.37 4.70 6.69
C LYS A 61 2.82 3.33 6.25
N LEU A 62 3.67 3.23 5.24
CA LEU A 62 4.04 1.96 4.63
C LEU A 62 5.47 1.56 4.96
N GLN A 63 6.40 2.52 4.93
CA GLN A 63 7.81 2.30 5.26
C GLN A 63 8.05 1.69 6.66
N PRO A 64 7.34 2.10 7.73
CA PRO A 64 7.50 1.49 9.06
C PRO A 64 7.20 -0.01 9.11
N TYR A 65 6.44 -0.52 8.14
CA TYR A 65 6.09 -1.93 8.02
C TYR A 65 6.90 -2.67 6.95
N GLY A 66 7.87 -1.99 6.33
CA GLY A 66 8.64 -2.50 5.19
C GLY A 66 7.75 -2.73 3.98
N CYS A 67 6.90 -1.75 3.66
CA CYS A 67 6.03 -1.79 2.48
C CYS A 67 6.31 -0.60 1.56
N ASP A 68 6.23 -0.83 0.25
CA ASP A 68 6.34 0.17 -0.80
C ASP A 68 4.96 0.47 -1.40
N LEU A 69 4.80 1.72 -1.86
CA LEU A 69 3.69 2.13 -2.70
C LEU A 69 4.20 2.37 -4.13
N VAL A 70 3.77 1.52 -5.05
CA VAL A 70 4.10 1.64 -6.48
C VAL A 70 2.90 2.22 -7.22
N VAL A 71 3.14 3.27 -8.00
CA VAL A 71 2.15 3.89 -8.87
C VAL A 71 2.45 3.48 -10.32
N CYS A 72 1.50 2.83 -10.96
CA CYS A 72 1.56 2.46 -12.37
C CYS A 72 0.55 3.28 -13.16
N ARG A 73 1.03 4.12 -14.08
CA ARG A 73 0.15 4.77 -15.07
C ARG A 73 -0.13 3.78 -16.20
N MET A 74 -1.41 3.58 -16.50
CA MET A 74 -1.88 2.81 -17.64
C MET A 74 -2.12 3.73 -18.82
N ASN A 75 -2.12 3.14 -20.02
CA ASN A 75 -2.21 3.87 -21.29
C ASN A 75 -3.57 4.56 -21.51
N ASP A 76 -4.57 4.22 -20.70
CA ASP A 76 -5.95 4.73 -20.73
C ASP A 76 -6.18 5.88 -19.72
N GLY A 77 -5.11 6.46 -19.16
CA GLY A 77 -5.21 7.49 -18.11
C GLY A 77 -5.58 6.91 -16.74
N VAL A 78 -5.65 5.58 -16.60
CA VAL A 78 -5.89 4.94 -15.30
C VAL A 78 -4.58 4.84 -14.52
N MET A 79 -4.56 5.35 -13.29
CA MET A 79 -3.51 5.08 -12.34
C MET A 79 -3.85 3.88 -11.47
N ARG A 80 -2.99 2.88 -11.46
CA ARG A 80 -3.04 1.73 -10.54
C ARG A 80 -2.04 1.95 -9.41
N PHE A 81 -2.53 1.86 -8.18
CA PHE A 81 -1.72 1.93 -6.97
C PHE A 81 -1.55 0.51 -6.41
N LEU A 82 -0.31 0.14 -6.09
CA LEU A 82 0.08 -1.18 -5.62
C LEU A 82 0.84 -1.02 -4.31
N ILE A 83 0.33 -1.62 -3.23
CA ILE A 83 1.06 -1.69 -1.97
C ILE A 83 1.74 -3.04 -1.90
N LYS A 84 3.07 -3.04 -1.84
CA LYS A 84 3.89 -4.24 -1.83
C LYS A 84 4.70 -4.34 -0.55
N VAL A 85 4.96 -5.53 -0.05
CA VAL A 85 6.02 -5.74 0.96
C VAL A 85 7.37 -5.55 0.26
N GLN A 86 8.29 -4.84 0.90
CA GLN A 86 9.70 -4.82 0.51
C GLN A 86 10.23 -6.25 0.70
N SER A 87 10.34 -6.97 -0.41
CA SER A 87 10.61 -8.41 -0.39
C SER A 87 11.91 -8.73 0.35
N THR A 88 11.85 -9.74 1.21
CA THR A 88 13.02 -10.52 1.64
C THR A 88 13.38 -11.64 0.64
N GLY A 89 12.74 -11.67 -0.55
CA GLY A 89 13.01 -12.63 -1.63
C GLY A 89 11.93 -13.70 -1.83
N ARG A 90 10.63 -13.42 -1.59
CA ARG A 90 9.53 -14.37 -1.89
C ARG A 90 8.42 -13.73 -2.72
N GLU A 91 7.85 -14.54 -3.61
CA GLU A 91 7.08 -14.18 -4.81
C GLU A 91 5.68 -13.58 -4.60
N TYR A 92 5.25 -13.32 -3.35
CA TYR A 92 3.93 -12.78 -3.05
C TYR A 92 4.01 -11.50 -2.22
N ASP A 93 4.52 -10.45 -2.84
CA ASP A 93 4.68 -9.15 -2.18
C ASP A 93 3.46 -8.24 -2.29
N LEU A 94 2.48 -8.53 -3.16
CA LEU A 94 1.31 -7.65 -3.34
C LEU A 94 0.29 -7.80 -2.21
N ILE A 95 0.16 -6.76 -1.38
CA ILE A 95 -0.81 -6.70 -0.28
C ILE A 95 -2.17 -6.21 -0.77
N LYS A 96 -2.15 -5.16 -1.60
CA LYS A 96 -3.37 -4.50 -2.07
C LYS A 96 -3.13 -3.77 -3.38
N SER A 97 -4.16 -3.74 -4.24
CA SER A 97 -4.17 -2.94 -5.46
C SER A 97 -5.48 -2.19 -5.59
N PHE A 98 -5.44 -1.00 -6.19
CA PHE A 98 -6.64 -0.24 -6.53
C PHE A 98 -6.38 0.69 -7.72
N PHE A 99 -7.45 1.08 -8.40
CA PHE A 99 -7.41 1.88 -9.63
C PHE A 99 -7.95 3.29 -9.39
N HIS A 100 -7.58 4.19 -10.28
CA HIS A 100 -8.06 5.55 -10.35
C HIS A 100 -8.09 5.97 -11.81
N ARG A 101 -9.17 6.62 -12.24
CA ARG A 101 -9.21 7.32 -13.52
C ARG A 101 -8.89 8.78 -13.24
N ASP A 102 -7.94 9.31 -13.98
CA ASP A 102 -7.88 10.74 -14.14
C ASP A 102 -9.00 11.12 -15.11
N ASP A 103 -10.02 11.80 -14.59
CA ASP A 103 -11.22 12.14 -15.36
C ASP A 103 -10.94 13.24 -16.40
N GLY A 104 -9.70 13.76 -16.46
CA GLY A 104 -9.22 14.59 -17.55
C GLY A 104 -10.02 15.88 -17.74
N SER A 105 -10.69 16.38 -16.69
CA SER A 105 -11.29 17.71 -16.73
C SER A 105 -10.18 18.75 -16.71
N ILE A 106 -9.64 19.05 -17.88
CA ILE A 106 -8.93 20.30 -18.13
C ILE A 106 -9.87 21.41 -17.66
N PRO A 107 -9.46 22.28 -16.71
CA PRO A 107 -10.22 23.48 -16.43
C PRO A 107 -10.24 24.28 -17.72
N GLN A 108 -11.41 24.37 -18.37
CA GLN A 108 -11.58 25.35 -19.44
C GLN A 108 -11.35 26.72 -18.79
N THR A 109 -10.18 27.28 -19.05
CA THR A 109 -9.94 28.69 -18.84
C THR A 109 -10.73 29.39 -19.95
N GLU A 110 -11.93 29.88 -19.62
CA GLU A 110 -12.59 30.87 -20.46
C GLU A 110 -11.65 32.08 -20.58
N VAL A 111 -11.35 32.46 -21.82
CA VAL A 111 -10.67 33.71 -22.20
C VAL A 111 -11.74 34.74 -22.53
#